data_AF-A0A3C0K744-F1
#
_entry.id   AF-A0A3C0K744-F1
#
_cell.length_a   1.000
_cell.length_b   1.000
_cell.length_c   1.000
_cell.angle_alpha   90.00
_cell.angle_beta   90.00
_cell.angle_gamma   90.00
#
_symmetry.space_group_name_H-M   'P 1'
#
loop_
_entity.id
_entity.type
_entity.pdbx_description
1 polymer ?
#
loop_
_entity_poly.entity_id
_entity_poly.type
_entity_poly.pdbx_seq_one_letter_code
_entity_poly.pdbx_strand_id
1 'polypeptide(L)' 'MSTVLIVEDEPTPRKFITKILSKHGYETIEAENINIAHKI' A
#
# COMPACT_ATOMS: atom_id res chain seq x y z
N MET A 1 -4.18 12.61 10.10
CA MET A 1 -3.50 11.99 8.94
C MET A 1 -3.67 10.50 9.11
N SER A 2 -4.20 9.80 8.11
CA SER A 2 -4.49 8.36 8.19
C SER A 2 -3.56 7.61 7.25
N THR A 3 -2.90 6.59 7.79
CA THR A 3 -1.98 5.73 7.04
C THR A 3 -2.73 4.47 6.58
N VAL A 4 -2.53 4.06 5.33
CA VAL A 4 -3.16 2.88 4.71
C VAL A 4 -2.09 1.83 4.39
N LEU A 5 -2.25 0.62 4.92
CA LEU A 5 -1.47 -0.55 4.53
C LEU A 5 -2.10 -1.19 3.29
N ILE A 6 -1.32 -1.30 2.21
CA ILE A 6 -1.72 -1.94 0.96
C ILE A 6 -1.03 -3.30 0.91
N VAL A 7 -1.82 -4.38 0.94
CA VAL A 7 -1.32 -5.75 0.74
C VAL A 7 -1.79 -6.23 -0.62
N GLU A 8 -0.85 -6.36 -1.55
CA GLU A 8 -1.11 -6.68 -2.96
C GLU A 8 0.14 -7.33 -3.53
N ASP A 9 0.05 -8.51 -4.14
CA ASP A 9 1.20 -9.29 -4.62
C ASP A 9 1.78 -8.75 -5.92
N GLU A 10 0.91 -8.32 -6.84
CA GLU A 10 1.33 -7.83 -8.15
C GLU A 10 1.83 -6.37 -8.09
N PRO A 11 3.03 -6.07 -8.62
CA PRO A 11 3.65 -4.75 -8.49
C PRO A 11 2.90 -3.63 -9.21
N THR A 12 2.23 -3.94 -10.32
CA THR A 12 1.48 -2.95 -11.12
C THR A 12 0.22 -2.44 -10.39
N PRO A 13 -0.72 -3.30 -9.94
CA PRO A 13 -1.88 -2.84 -9.17
C PRO A 13 -1.48 -2.21 -7.84
N ARG A 14 -0.48 -2.74 -7.13
CA ARG A 14 0.01 -2.13 -5.87
C ARG A 14 0.41 -0.68 -6.05
N LYS A 15 1.27 -0.39 -7.04
CA LYS A 15 1.70 0.97 -7.38
C LYS A 15 0.56 1.86 -7.86
N PHE A 16 -0.43 1.30 -8.57
CA PHE A 16 -1.60 2.05 -9.02
C PHE A 16 -2.45 2.52 -7.83
N ILE A 17 -2.71 1.62 -6.86
CA ILE A 17 -3.45 1.93 -5.63
C ILE A 17 -2.69 2.97 -4.80
N THR A 18 -1.39 2.79 -4.60
CA THR A 18 -0.52 3.77 -3.91
C THR A 18 -0.67 5.16 -4.49
N LYS A 19 -0.57 5.31 -5.82
CA LYS A 19 -0.71 6.61 -6.50
C LYS A 19 -2.08 7.24 -6.27
N ILE A 20 -3.15 6.46 -6.31
CA ILE A 20 -4.51 6.96 -6.06
C ILE A 20 -4.62 7.47 -4.62
N LEU A 21 -4.22 6.67 -3.64
CA LEU A 21 -4.34 7.03 -2.23
C LEU A 21 -3.47 8.23 -1.86
N SER A 22 -2.23 8.29 -2.34
CA SER A 22 -1.37 9.44 -2.13
C SER A 22 -1.94 10.72 -2.78
N LYS A 23 -2.58 10.63 -3.94
CA LYS A 23 -3.28 11.78 -4.57
C LYS A 23 -4.46 12.28 -3.71
N HIS A 24 -5.07 11.42 -2.91
CA HIS A 24 -6.14 11.78 -1.98
C HIS A 24 -5.62 12.18 -0.58
N GLY A 25 -4.31 12.31 -0.39
CA GLY A 25 -3.70 12.78 0.85
C GLY A 25 -3.51 11.70 1.93
N TYR A 26 -3.60 10.42 1.56
CA TYR A 26 -3.25 9.33 2.46
C TYR A 26 -1.75 9.05 2.43
N GLU A 27 -1.19 8.75 3.60
CA GLU A 27 0.09 8.05 3.70
C GLU A 27 -0.14 6.57 3.40
N THR A 28 0.82 5.94 2.72
CA THR A 28 0.69 4.56 2.26
C THR A 28 1.92 3.75 2.68
N ILE A 29 1.69 2.51 3.09
CA ILE A 29 2.72 1.52 3.32
C ILE A 29 2.39 0.31 2.44
N GLU A 30 3.35 -0.17 1.68
CA GLU A 30 3.19 -1.29 0.76
C GLU A 30 3.74 -2.59 1.36
N ALA A 31 3.01 -3.68 1.16
CA ALA A 31 3.46 -5.05 1.43
C ALA A 31 3.09 -5.96 0.26
N GLU A 32 4.05 -6.73 -0.23
CA GLU A 32 3.82 -7.62 -1.38
C GLU A 32 3.18 -8.98 -0.99
N ASN A 33 3.10 -9.28 0.30
CA ASN A 33 2.49 -10.50 0.82
C ASN A 33 2.31 -10.39 2.34
N ILE A 34 1.66 -11.40 2.93
CA ILE A 34 1.43 -11.48 4.37
C ILE A 34 2.72 -11.54 5.21
N ASN A 35 3.82 -12.10 4.67
CA ASN A 35 5.09 -12.19 5.38
C ASN A 35 5.77 -10.83 5.59
N ILE A 36 5.46 -9.85 4.73
CA ILE A 36 5.86 -8.45 4.91
C ILE A 36 4.81 -7.72 5.75
N ALA A 37 3.53 -7.89 5.43
CA ALA A 37 2.43 -7.15 6.07
C ALA A 37 2.37 -7.31 7.59
N HIS A 38 2.61 -8.52 8.13
CA HIS A 38 2.54 -8.76 9.58
C HIS A 38 3.69 -8.14 10.39
N LYS A 39 4.69 -7.54 9.73
CA LYS A 39 5.87 -6.93 10.36
C LYS A 39 5.79 -5.41 10.44
N ILE A 40 4.76 -4.82 9.82
CA ILE A 40 4.49 -3.38 9.77
C ILE A 40 3.59 -3.02 10.95
#